data_AF-A0A976KMQ9-F1
#
_entry.id   AF-A0A976KMQ9-F1
#
_cell.length_a   1.000
_cell.length_b   1.000
_cell.length_c   1.000
_cell.angle_alpha   90.00
_cell.angle_beta   90.00
_cell.angle_gamma   90.00
#
_symmetry.space_group_name_H-M   'P 1'
#
loop_
_entity.id
_entity.type
_entity.pdbx_description
1 polymer ?
#
loop_
_entity_poly.entity_id
_entity_poly.type
_entity_poly.pdbx_seq_one_letter_code
_entity_poly.pdbx_strand_id
1 'polypeptide(L)'
;MKEMLSIIAEYSDVLITILVIFVILVIVYLVFMVRAVIDMLRYDVHGVLLTFAFLALVPLPPILVMGVMVLIIWHYHKKDILAGKRQSR
;
A
#
# COMPACT_ATOMS: atom_id res chain seq x y z
N MET A 1 34.41 17.00 3.63
CA MET A 1 33.18 17.59 4.21
C MET A 1 32.66 18.77 3.37
N LYS A 2 33.49 19.78 3.03
CA LYS A 2 33.11 20.87 2.11
C LYS A 2 32.68 20.40 0.72
N GLU A 3 33.42 19.48 0.09
CA GLU A 3 33.03 18.95 -1.23
C GLU A 3 31.75 18.09 -1.19
N MET A 4 31.50 17.41 -0.08
CA MET A 4 30.26 16.65 0.10
C MET A 4 29.04 17.58 0.20
N LEU A 5 29.20 18.74 0.85
CA LEU A 5 28.16 19.75 0.97
C LEU A 5 27.91 20.50 -0.35
N SER A 6 28.94 20.73 -1.18
CA SER A 6 28.74 21.35 -2.49
C SER A 6 27.97 20.45 -3.45
N ILE A 7 28.23 19.13 -3.42
CA ILE A 7 27.45 18.15 -4.19
C ILE A 7 25.99 18.15 -3.74
N ILE A 8 25.71 18.12 -2.42
CA ILE A 8 24.33 18.16 -1.93
C ILE A 8 23.62 19.47 -2.32
N ALA A 9 24.33 20.59 -2.32
CA ALA A 9 23.77 21.87 -2.75
C ALA A 9 23.46 21.89 -4.26
N GLU A 10 24.32 21.30 -5.09
CA GLU A 10 24.16 21.21 -6.55
C GLU A 10 22.97 20.30 -6.95
N TYR A 11 22.73 19.22 -6.21
CA TYR A 11 21.61 18.31 -6.45
C TYR A 11 20.40 18.56 -5.53
N SER A 12 20.37 19.68 -4.83
CA SER A 12 19.31 19.99 -3.85
C SER A 12 17.93 20.00 -4.50
N ASP A 13 17.78 20.60 -5.68
CA ASP A 13 16.52 20.60 -6.44
C ASP A 13 16.06 19.20 -6.85
N VAL A 14 17.00 18.33 -7.23
CA VAL A 14 16.72 16.94 -7.58
C VAL A 14 16.28 16.16 -6.35
N LEU A 15 16.97 16.33 -5.22
CA LEU A 15 16.62 15.71 -3.95
C LEU A 15 15.24 16.15 -3.45
N ILE A 16 14.92 17.44 -3.55
CA ILE A 16 13.60 17.99 -3.19
C ILE A 16 12.53 17.38 -4.10
N THR A 17 12.78 17.30 -5.41
CA THR A 17 11.84 16.70 -6.36
C THR A 17 11.57 15.23 -6.04
N ILE A 18 12.63 14.45 -5.78
CA ILE A 18 12.52 13.04 -5.40
C ILE A 18 11.73 12.90 -4.09
N LEU A 19 11.99 13.76 -3.10
CA LEU A 19 11.29 13.76 -1.83
C LEU A 19 9.79 14.03 -2.01
N VAL A 20 9.43 15.03 -2.82
CA VAL A 20 8.03 15.36 -3.12
C VAL A 20 7.31 14.20 -3.81
N ILE A 21 7.94 13.60 -4.82
CA ILE A 21 7.38 12.42 -5.51
C ILE A 21 7.19 11.28 -4.51
N PHE A 22 8.17 11.03 -3.64
CA PHE A 22 8.09 9.99 -2.61
C PHE A 22 6.94 10.24 -1.65
N VAL A 23 6.75 11.48 -1.16
CA VAL A 23 5.64 11.86 -0.30
C VAL A 23 4.30 11.61 -0.98
N ILE A 24 4.15 12.03 -2.25
CA ILE A 24 2.92 11.78 -3.03
C ILE A 24 2.65 10.28 -3.14
N LEU A 25 3.68 9.48 -3.42
CA LEU A 25 3.57 8.03 -3.53
C LEU A 25 3.07 7.40 -2.22
N VAL A 26 3.62 7.86 -1.08
CA VAL A 26 3.21 7.41 0.26
C VAL A 26 1.75 7.79 0.54
N ILE A 27 1.33 9.01 0.20
CA ILE A 27 -0.06 9.45 0.39
C ILE A 27 -1.00 8.57 -0.44
N VAL A 28 -0.71 8.37 -1.72
CA VAL A 28 -1.51 7.53 -2.62
C VAL A 28 -1.60 6.10 -2.08
N TYR A 29 -0.48 5.54 -1.64
CA TYR A 29 -0.42 4.24 -0.99
C TYR A 29 -1.36 4.14 0.22
N LEU A 30 -1.25 5.09 1.16
CA LEU A 30 -2.08 5.12 2.36
C LEU A 30 -3.57 5.23 2.02
N VAL A 31 -3.95 6.05 1.04
CA VAL A 31 -5.34 6.18 0.58
C VAL A 31 -5.88 4.85 0.06
N PHE A 32 -5.11 4.12 -0.76
CA PHE A 32 -5.52 2.82 -1.26
C PHE A 32 -5.63 1.78 -0.14
N MET A 33 -4.68 1.75 0.79
CA MET A 33 -4.69 0.81 1.92
C MET A 33 -5.86 1.05 2.87
N VAL A 34 -6.12 2.31 3.23
CA VAL A 34 -7.28 2.66 4.07
C VAL A 34 -8.58 2.24 3.40
N ARG A 35 -8.74 2.48 2.09
CA ARG A 35 -9.93 2.00 1.35
C ARG A 35 -10.05 0.47 1.39
N ALA A 36 -8.95 -0.25 1.18
CA ALA A 36 -8.94 -1.71 1.22
C ALA A 36 -9.31 -2.24 2.61
N VAL A 37 -8.76 -1.65 3.69
CA VAL A 37 -9.08 -2.03 5.07
C VAL A 37 -10.54 -1.75 5.40
N ILE A 38 -11.08 -0.60 5.02
CA ILE A 38 -12.50 -0.26 5.25
C ILE A 38 -13.41 -1.25 4.52
N ASP A 39 -13.10 -1.59 3.28
CA ASP A 39 -13.85 -2.61 2.54
C ASP A 39 -13.74 -3.97 3.26
N MET A 40 -12.56 -4.39 3.71
CA MET A 40 -12.39 -5.64 4.44
C MET A 40 -13.19 -5.69 5.74
N LEU A 41 -13.22 -4.59 6.50
CA LEU A 41 -14.04 -4.47 7.70
C LEU A 41 -15.54 -4.57 7.39
N ARG A 42 -15.97 -4.02 6.25
CA ARG A 42 -17.38 -4.04 5.84
C ARG A 42 -17.88 -5.42 5.41
N TYR A 43 -17.00 -6.28 4.90
CA TYR A 43 -17.34 -7.62 4.42
C TYR A 43 -17.03 -8.73 5.44
N ASP A 44 -16.77 -8.38 6.70
CA ASP A 44 -16.56 -9.33 7.82
C ASP A 44 -15.45 -10.36 7.53
N VAL A 45 -14.35 -9.86 6.97
CA VAL A 45 -13.23 -10.67 6.48
C VAL A 45 -12.43 -11.23 7.65
N HIS A 46 -11.88 -12.45 7.50
CA HIS A 46 -11.09 -13.12 8.54
C HIS A 46 -10.05 -12.20 9.20
N GLY A 47 -10.03 -12.21 10.53
CA GLY A 47 -9.18 -11.33 11.35
C GLY A 47 -7.68 -11.44 11.06
N VAL A 48 -7.22 -12.55 10.48
CA VAL A 48 -5.82 -12.71 10.00
C VAL A 48 -5.52 -11.78 8.83
N LEU A 49 -6.45 -11.60 7.89
CA LEU A 49 -6.25 -10.71 6.75
C LEU A 49 -6.19 -9.24 7.20
N LEU A 50 -6.98 -8.91 8.22
CA LEU A 50 -7.03 -7.59 8.82
C LEU A 50 -5.71 -7.25 9.54
N THR A 51 -5.12 -8.18 10.29
CA THR A 51 -3.79 -7.95 10.92
C THR A 51 -2.70 -7.74 9.88
N PHE A 52 -2.68 -8.50 8.78
CA PHE A 52 -1.75 -8.25 7.68
C PHE A 52 -2.00 -6.90 7.01
N ALA A 53 -3.24 -6.47 6.85
CA ALA A 53 -3.56 -5.16 6.29
C ALA A 53 -3.12 -4.00 7.20
N PHE A 54 -3.22 -4.15 8.52
CA PHE A 54 -2.70 -3.19 9.49
C PHE A 54 -1.16 -3.15 9.53
N LEU A 55 -0.52 -4.32 9.50
CA LEU A 55 0.94 -4.41 9.36
C LEU A 55 1.41 -3.74 8.07
N ALA A 56 0.63 -3.89 7.00
CA ALA A 56 0.89 -3.29 5.71
C ALA A 56 0.72 -1.76 5.69
N LEU A 57 0.07 -1.15 6.69
CA LEU A 57 -0.10 0.30 6.76
C LEU A 57 1.24 1.05 7.00
N VAL A 58 2.27 0.37 7.51
CA VAL A 58 3.58 0.96 7.78
C VAL A 58 4.38 1.05 6.46
N PRO A 59 4.80 2.23 6.00
CA PRO A 59 5.47 2.38 4.72
C PRO A 59 6.94 1.95 4.82
N LEU A 60 7.21 0.64 4.72
CA LEU A 60 8.55 0.06 4.60
C LEU A 60 8.64 -0.85 3.36
N PRO A 61 9.83 -1.04 2.76
CA PRO A 61 9.99 -1.82 1.54
C PRO A 61 9.44 -3.26 1.58
N PRO A 62 9.65 -4.05 2.65
CA PRO A 62 9.03 -5.38 2.79
C PRO A 62 7.50 -5.31 2.93
N ILE A 63 7.03 -4.18 3.43
CA ILE A 63 5.64 -3.96 3.81
C ILE A 63 4.80 -3.56 2.58
N LEU A 64 5.40 -2.87 1.61
CA LEU A 64 4.83 -2.68 0.26
C LEU A 64 4.54 -4.02 -0.42
N VAL A 65 5.45 -5.00 -0.32
CA VAL A 65 5.26 -6.35 -0.89
C VAL A 65 4.07 -7.05 -0.21
N MET A 66 3.96 -6.93 1.12
CA MET A 66 2.80 -7.46 1.85
C MET A 66 1.49 -6.77 1.46
N GLY A 67 1.49 -5.44 1.30
CA GLY A 67 0.30 -4.70 0.85
C GLY A 67 -0.19 -5.14 -0.53
N VAL A 68 0.74 -5.32 -1.49
CA VAL A 68 0.41 -5.84 -2.83
C VAL A 68 -0.11 -7.27 -2.75
N MET A 69 0.52 -8.14 -1.97
CA MET A 69 0.01 -9.51 -1.75
C MET A 69 -1.40 -9.52 -1.19
N VAL A 70 -1.70 -8.67 -0.21
CA VAL A 70 -3.03 -8.53 0.38
C VAL A 70 -4.05 -8.05 -0.66
N LEU A 71 -3.70 -7.07 -1.52
CA LEU A 71 -4.56 -6.62 -2.61
C LEU A 71 -4.82 -7.70 -3.66
N ILE A 72 -3.80 -8.52 -3.97
CA ILE A 72 -3.94 -9.67 -4.87
C ILE A 72 -4.89 -10.70 -4.25
N ILE A 73 -4.64 -11.12 -3.00
CA ILE A 73 -5.50 -12.06 -2.28
C ILE A 73 -6.94 -11.54 -2.23
N TRP A 74 -7.12 -10.25 -1.95
CA TRP A 74 -8.43 -9.59 -1.97
C TRP A 74 -9.13 -9.69 -3.33
N HIS A 75 -8.41 -9.39 -4.41
CA HIS A 75 -8.96 -9.45 -5.76
C HIS A 75 -9.43 -10.86 -6.13
N TYR A 76 -8.64 -11.88 -5.76
CA TYR A 76 -9.00 -13.29 -5.99
C TYR A 76 -10.18 -13.72 -5.11
N HIS A 77 -10.16 -13.38 -3.83
CA HIS A 77 -11.24 -13.77 -2.90
C HIS A 77 -12.59 -13.12 -3.27
N LYS A 78 -12.57 -11.86 -3.71
CA LYS A 78 -13.77 -11.18 -4.22
C LYS A 78 -14.34 -11.90 -5.46
N LYS A 79 -13.48 -12.39 -6.37
CA LYS A 79 -13.91 -13.17 -7.53
C LYS A 79 -14.55 -14.50 -7.14
N ASP A 80 -14.00 -15.19 -6.14
CA ASP A 80 -14.58 -16.44 -5.65
C ASP A 80 -15.95 -16.25 -4.99
N ILE A 81 -16.14 -15.19 -4.20
CA ILE A 81 -17.45 -14.86 -3.61
C ILE A 81 -18.48 -14.54 -4.70
N LEU A 82 -18.08 -13.84 -5.76
CA LEU A 82 -18.95 -13.52 -6.91
C LEU A 82 -19.26 -14.76 -7.77
N ALA A 83 -18.32 -15.69 -7.91
CA ALA A 83 -18.51 -16.95 -8.62
C ALA A 83 -19.43 -17.91 -7.86
N GLY A 84 -19.26 -18.03 -6.53
CA GLY A 84 -20.11 -18.87 -5.67
C GLY A 84 -21.58 -18.44 -5.67
N LYS A 85 -21.88 -17.13 -5.78
CA LYS A 85 -23.26 -16.64 -5.89
C LYS A 85 -24.00 -17.03 -7.17
N ARG A 86 -23.30 -17.39 -8.25
CA ARG A 86 -23.93 -17.85 -9.50
C ARG A 86 -24.33 -19.32 -9.47
N GLN A 87 -23.76 -20.12 -8.58
CA GLN A 87 -24.00 -21.56 -8.51
C GLN A 87 -25.14 -21.95 -7.55
N SER A 88 -25.65 -20.97 -6.77
CA SER A 88 -26.76 -21.12 -5.83
C SER A 88 -28.11 -20.61 -6.37
N ARG A 89 -28.20 -20.31 -7.67
CA ARG A 89 -29.44 -19.99 -8.38
C ARG A 89 -29.65 -21.01 -9.49
#